data_AF-Q16C44-F1
#
_entry.id   AF-Q16C44-F1
#
_cell.length_a   1.000
_cell.length_b   1.000
_cell.length_c   1.000
_cell.angle_alpha   90.00
_cell.angle_beta   90.00
_cell.angle_gamma   90.00
#
_symmetry.space_group_name_H-M   'P 1'
#
loop_
_entity.id
_entity.type
_entity.pdbx_description
1 polymer ?
#
loop_
_entity_poly.entity_id
_entity_poly.type
_entity_poly.pdbx_seq_one_letter_code
_entity_poly.pdbx_strand_id
1 'polypeptide(L)'
;MNQKSFLMLGGATALSLVAAGATLFGGGNAPAFAEAGEPLFPGLADASADVASLEIREGDFAITIESRDGVFVDAASGFPVDPEPLRDLVSGMTMATIAEAKTADPARHADLQLASVGANEGAGNEIILLDGDGDTLAHVIAGQRDFTLGGVTGGQYVRRGDEDATWLVHARLDPPSSRAGWFDTRLMEVDAVELSGATLTTEDGSVIAMSGEDGTLTIDPLLMTGRVPAENQLNRIVRLFETLDFADVRTGMASDSEAAGPSLQASLEDGTTITLSQVSGSEGEDETRWFRIDASGGTEISEELAATTAGFEFSMSSSDAEVLSWTLEDLTEETAS
;
A
#
# COMPACT_ATOMS: atom_id res chain seq x y z
N MET A 1 17.68 75.64 -13.07
CA MET A 1 17.47 74.23 -13.44
C MET A 1 17.21 74.15 -14.94
N ASN A 2 17.92 73.29 -15.65
CA ASN A 2 17.84 73.19 -17.12
C ASN A 2 16.54 72.46 -17.49
N GLN A 3 15.68 73.06 -18.32
CA GLN A 3 14.35 72.54 -18.68
C GLN A 3 14.42 71.10 -19.23
N LYS A 4 15.53 70.77 -19.91
CA LYS A 4 15.84 69.42 -20.39
C LYS A 4 16.08 68.42 -19.27
N SER A 5 16.77 68.81 -18.20
CA SER A 5 17.02 67.95 -17.04
C SER A 5 15.76 67.69 -16.23
N PHE A 6 14.85 68.68 -16.14
CA PHE A 6 13.55 68.50 -15.48
C PHE A 6 12.64 67.55 -16.27
N LEU A 7 12.60 67.68 -17.61
CA LEU A 7 11.84 66.77 -18.48
C LEU A 7 12.42 65.35 -18.49
N MET A 8 13.74 65.20 -18.45
CA MET A 8 14.38 63.88 -18.32
C MET A 8 14.04 63.20 -16.99
N LEU A 9 14.10 63.93 -15.87
CA LEU A 9 13.72 63.36 -14.58
C LEU A 9 12.23 63.00 -14.54
N GLY A 10 11.35 63.89 -15.00
CA GLY A 10 9.90 63.62 -15.03
C GLY A 10 9.54 62.40 -15.88
N GLY A 11 10.20 62.21 -17.03
CA GLY A 11 10.03 61.02 -17.86
C GLY A 11 10.53 59.75 -17.19
N ALA A 12 11.69 59.79 -16.53
CA ALA A 12 12.23 58.64 -15.79
C ALA A 12 11.33 58.25 -14.62
N THR A 13 10.78 59.22 -13.87
CA THR A 13 9.84 58.97 -12.77
C THR A 13 8.51 58.41 -13.25
N ALA A 14 7.96 58.92 -14.36
CA ALA A 14 6.74 58.37 -14.95
C ALA A 14 6.95 56.93 -15.42
N LEU A 15 8.09 56.63 -16.06
CA LEU A 15 8.41 55.27 -16.52
C LEU A 15 8.58 54.28 -15.35
N SER A 16 9.19 54.72 -14.25
CA SER A 16 9.36 53.89 -13.05
C SER A 16 8.05 53.69 -12.29
N LEU A 17 7.14 54.67 -12.29
CA LEU A 17 5.78 54.50 -11.76
C LEU A 17 4.93 53.54 -12.62
N VAL A 18 5.08 53.59 -13.94
CA VAL A 18 4.41 52.64 -14.85
C VAL A 18 4.97 51.23 -14.67
N ALA A 19 6.30 51.07 -14.54
CA ALA A 19 6.92 49.78 -14.27
C ALA A 19 6.51 49.21 -12.91
N ALA A 20 6.50 50.04 -11.85
CA ALA A 20 6.04 49.64 -10.52
C ALA A 20 4.54 49.28 -10.51
N GLY A 21 3.72 50.03 -11.25
CA GLY A 21 2.31 49.70 -11.47
C GLY A 21 2.15 48.36 -12.18
N ALA A 22 2.91 48.12 -13.25
CA ALA A 22 2.88 46.85 -13.98
C ALA A 22 3.32 45.65 -13.13
N THR A 23 4.24 45.82 -12.18
CA THR A 23 4.62 44.74 -11.24
C THR A 23 3.55 44.48 -10.17
N LEU A 24 2.84 45.51 -9.72
CA LEU A 24 1.79 45.38 -8.71
C LEU A 24 0.49 44.81 -9.29
N PHE A 25 0.18 45.09 -10.55
CA PHE A 25 -1.03 44.59 -11.22
C PHE A 25 -0.77 43.36 -12.11
N GLY A 26 0.48 43.05 -12.44
CA GLY A 26 0.86 41.87 -13.24
C GLY A 26 1.26 40.64 -12.41
N GLY A 27 1.54 40.79 -11.11
CA GLY A 27 1.73 39.68 -10.20
C GLY A 27 0.41 39.35 -9.50
N GLY A 28 -0.31 38.33 -9.98
CA GLY A 28 -1.57 37.85 -9.40
C GLY A 28 -1.44 37.18 -8.04
N ASN A 29 -0.64 37.72 -7.12
CA ASN A 29 -0.49 37.19 -5.78
C ASN A 29 -1.65 37.72 -4.93
N ALA A 30 -2.68 36.90 -4.74
CA ALA A 30 -3.62 37.08 -3.65
C ALA A 30 -2.84 37.16 -2.31
N PRO A 31 -3.36 37.85 -1.28
CA PRO A 31 -2.74 37.83 0.04
C PRO A 31 -2.56 36.38 0.50
N ALA A 32 -1.39 36.02 1.01
CA ALA A 32 -1.05 34.63 1.38
C ALA A 32 -2.07 33.97 2.34
N PHE A 33 -2.82 34.76 3.11
CA PHE A 33 -3.81 34.28 4.08
C PHE A 33 -5.27 34.60 3.69
N ALA A 34 -5.52 35.03 2.45
CA ALA A 34 -6.88 35.41 2.03
C ALA A 34 -7.87 34.24 2.09
N GLU A 35 -7.39 33.03 1.77
CA GLU A 35 -8.16 31.78 1.76
C GLU A 35 -7.97 30.96 3.05
N ALA A 36 -7.32 31.54 4.08
CA ALA A 36 -7.00 30.79 5.29
C ALA A 36 -8.28 30.32 6.02
N GLY A 37 -8.35 29.03 6.31
CA GLY A 37 -9.50 28.35 6.91
C GLY A 37 -10.53 27.87 5.89
N GLU A 38 -10.40 28.20 4.60
CA GLU A 38 -11.27 27.66 3.56
C GLU A 38 -10.94 26.18 3.27
N PRO A 39 -11.92 25.35 2.91
CA PRO A 39 -11.67 23.97 2.50
C PRO A 39 -10.75 23.90 1.27
N LEU A 40 -9.82 22.94 1.26
CA LEU A 40 -9.00 22.66 0.09
C LEU A 40 -9.86 22.19 -1.08
N PHE A 41 -10.92 21.41 -0.85
CA PHE A 41 -11.86 21.00 -1.89
C PHE A 41 -13.28 21.43 -1.53
N PRO A 42 -13.74 22.61 -2.00
CA PRO A 42 -15.10 23.05 -1.76
C PRO A 42 -16.13 22.04 -2.28
N GLY A 43 -17.05 21.60 -1.41
CA GLY A 43 -18.10 20.64 -1.76
C GLY A 43 -17.73 19.16 -1.61
N LEU A 44 -16.44 18.82 -1.40
CA LEU A 44 -16.03 17.42 -1.21
C LEU A 44 -16.69 16.79 0.01
N ALA A 45 -16.95 17.56 1.07
CA ALA A 45 -17.67 17.07 2.25
C ALA A 45 -19.07 16.53 1.90
N ASP A 46 -19.79 17.22 1.03
CA ASP A 46 -21.14 16.83 0.60
C ASP A 46 -21.09 15.66 -0.40
N ALA A 47 -20.06 15.60 -1.25
CA ALA A 47 -19.87 14.57 -2.27
C ALA A 47 -19.07 13.33 -1.79
N SER A 48 -18.58 13.34 -0.54
CA SER A 48 -17.72 12.25 -0.01
C SER A 48 -18.39 10.88 -0.01
N ALA A 49 -19.72 10.85 0.08
CA ALA A 49 -20.52 9.63 0.00
C ALA A 49 -20.62 9.07 -1.43
N ASP A 50 -20.31 9.87 -2.45
CA ASP A 50 -20.37 9.50 -3.87
C ASP A 50 -19.03 8.94 -4.38
N VAL A 51 -17.97 8.94 -3.54
CA VAL A 51 -16.66 8.37 -3.88
C VAL A 51 -16.83 6.91 -4.28
N ALA A 52 -16.48 6.59 -5.52
CA ALA A 52 -16.54 5.24 -6.07
C ALA A 52 -15.17 4.72 -6.52
N SER A 53 -14.20 5.61 -6.75
CA SER A 53 -12.83 5.22 -7.10
C SER A 53 -11.78 6.15 -6.48
N LEU A 54 -10.63 5.58 -6.15
CA LEU A 54 -9.44 6.23 -5.66
C LEU A 54 -8.25 5.79 -6.52
N GLU A 55 -7.54 6.75 -7.10
CA GLU A 55 -6.27 6.51 -7.80
C GLU A 55 -5.13 7.16 -7.05
N ILE A 56 -4.04 6.41 -6.86
CA ILE A 56 -2.82 6.89 -6.20
C ILE A 56 -1.62 6.58 -7.07
N ARG A 57 -0.72 7.57 -7.19
CA ARG A 57 0.59 7.41 -7.83
C ARG A 57 1.67 8.08 -6.98
N GLU A 58 2.71 7.33 -6.64
CA GLU A 58 3.88 7.77 -5.87
C GLU A 58 5.14 7.11 -6.44
N GLY A 59 5.97 7.86 -7.17
CA GLY A 59 7.12 7.29 -7.87
C GLY A 59 6.69 6.18 -8.84
N ASP A 60 7.22 4.98 -8.64
CA ASP A 60 6.86 3.78 -9.43
C ASP A 60 5.64 3.01 -8.86
N PHE A 61 5.17 3.38 -7.66
CA PHE A 61 3.99 2.78 -7.05
C PHE A 61 2.71 3.42 -7.62
N ALA A 62 1.77 2.56 -8.01
CA ALA A 62 0.43 2.97 -8.41
C ALA A 62 -0.60 1.95 -7.91
N ILE A 63 -1.74 2.44 -7.45
CA ILE A 63 -2.89 1.60 -7.11
C ILE A 63 -4.18 2.33 -7.50
N THR A 64 -5.14 1.55 -7.97
CA THR A 64 -6.51 2.01 -8.21
C THR A 64 -7.43 1.15 -7.36
N ILE A 65 -8.26 1.80 -6.55
CA ILE A 65 -9.25 1.16 -5.70
C ILE A 65 -10.62 1.59 -6.20
N GLU A 66 -11.51 0.64 -6.46
CA GLU A 66 -12.84 0.92 -6.99
C GLU A 66 -13.93 0.17 -6.24
N SER A 67 -15.12 0.75 -6.19
CA SER A 67 -16.30 0.11 -5.62
C SER A 67 -16.91 -0.88 -6.60
N ARG A 68 -16.98 -2.15 -6.22
CA ARG A 68 -17.72 -3.21 -6.91
C ARG A 68 -18.78 -3.77 -5.97
N ASP A 69 -20.04 -3.66 -6.35
CA ASP A 69 -21.19 -4.13 -5.55
C ASP A 69 -21.20 -3.61 -4.09
N GLY A 70 -20.69 -2.39 -3.87
CA GLY A 70 -20.62 -1.75 -2.55
C GLY A 70 -19.39 -2.12 -1.72
N VAL A 71 -18.47 -2.91 -2.26
CA VAL A 71 -17.18 -3.25 -1.63
C VAL A 71 -16.06 -2.58 -2.41
N PHE A 72 -15.13 -1.93 -1.71
CA PHE A 72 -13.92 -1.41 -2.35
C PHE A 72 -12.92 -2.54 -2.57
N VAL A 73 -12.40 -2.63 -3.78
CA VAL A 73 -11.41 -3.63 -4.18
C VAL A 73 -10.26 -2.94 -4.90
N ASP A 74 -9.08 -3.55 -4.86
CA ASP A 74 -8.00 -3.18 -5.76
C ASP A 74 -8.41 -3.55 -7.20
N ALA A 75 -8.41 -2.59 -8.11
CA ALA A 75 -8.91 -2.77 -9.47
C ALA A 75 -8.11 -3.84 -10.24
N ALA A 76 -6.81 -3.97 -9.95
CA ALA A 76 -5.90 -4.89 -10.60
C ALA A 76 -6.14 -6.35 -10.20
N SER A 77 -6.24 -6.65 -8.90
CA SER A 77 -6.45 -8.01 -8.38
C SER A 77 -7.93 -8.37 -8.27
N GLY A 78 -8.79 -7.40 -7.99
CA GLY A 78 -10.17 -7.58 -7.55
C GLY A 78 -10.32 -8.00 -6.09
N PHE A 79 -9.23 -8.01 -5.31
CA PHE A 79 -9.25 -8.38 -3.90
C PHE A 79 -9.78 -7.22 -3.03
N PRO A 80 -10.62 -7.49 -2.01
CA PRO A 80 -11.12 -6.46 -1.10
C PRO A 80 -9.99 -5.71 -0.39
N VAL A 81 -10.09 -4.38 -0.32
CA VAL A 81 -9.15 -3.56 0.45
C VAL A 81 -9.63 -3.38 1.89
N ASP A 82 -8.71 -3.12 2.81
CA ASP A 82 -9.05 -2.61 4.13
C ASP A 82 -9.72 -1.23 3.95
N PRO A 83 -10.95 -1.03 4.45
CA PRO A 83 -11.61 0.26 4.33
C PRO A 83 -10.97 1.37 5.19
N GLU A 84 -10.17 1.06 6.21
CA GLU A 84 -9.61 2.06 7.13
C GLU A 84 -8.67 3.07 6.42
N PRO A 85 -7.62 2.65 5.69
CA PRO A 85 -6.76 3.59 4.94
C PRO A 85 -7.52 4.47 3.95
N LEU A 86 -8.51 3.91 3.25
CA LEU A 86 -9.36 4.65 2.32
C LEU A 86 -10.20 5.72 3.04
N ARG A 87 -10.85 5.34 4.15
CA ARG A 87 -11.66 6.26 4.96
C ARG A 87 -10.83 7.38 5.54
N ASP A 88 -9.65 7.07 6.07
CA ASP A 88 -8.72 8.05 6.63
C ASP A 88 -8.28 9.07 5.58
N LEU A 89 -7.97 8.59 4.37
CA LEU A 89 -7.56 9.47 3.27
C LEU A 89 -8.71 10.38 2.81
N VAL A 90 -9.90 9.83 2.55
CA VAL A 90 -11.09 10.59 2.13
C VAL A 90 -11.47 11.63 3.20
N SER A 91 -11.44 11.23 4.47
CA SER A 91 -11.66 12.14 5.60
C SER A 91 -10.59 13.24 5.66
N GLY A 92 -9.32 12.90 5.49
CA GLY A 92 -8.20 13.84 5.46
C GLY A 92 -8.34 14.88 4.35
N MET A 93 -8.74 14.46 3.15
CA MET A 93 -9.00 15.36 2.02
C MET A 93 -10.23 16.25 2.25
N THR A 94 -11.28 15.69 2.85
CA THR A 94 -12.52 16.42 3.17
C THR A 94 -12.30 17.51 4.22
N MET A 95 -11.51 17.21 5.25
CA MET A 95 -11.22 18.13 6.35
C MET A 95 -10.04 19.06 6.08
N ALA A 96 -9.34 18.89 4.95
CA ALA A 96 -8.20 19.71 4.59
C ALA A 96 -8.63 21.18 4.44
N THR A 97 -8.00 22.06 5.21
CA THR A 97 -8.21 23.52 5.10
C THR A 97 -6.92 24.23 4.74
N ILE A 98 -7.03 25.27 3.91
CA ILE A 98 -5.91 26.13 3.53
C ILE A 98 -5.40 26.88 4.76
N ALA A 99 -4.10 26.79 5.02
CA ALA A 99 -3.44 27.63 6.02
C ALA A 99 -2.83 28.87 5.36
N GLU A 100 -2.16 28.68 4.21
CA GLU A 100 -1.49 29.76 3.49
C GLU A 100 -1.33 29.40 2.00
N ALA A 101 -1.67 30.32 1.10
CA ALA A 101 -1.31 30.25 -0.31
C ALA A 101 0.20 30.47 -0.49
N LYS A 102 0.84 29.64 -1.32
CA LYS A 102 2.29 29.63 -1.54
C LYS A 102 2.62 30.17 -2.93
N THR A 103 3.34 29.41 -3.74
CA THR A 103 3.81 29.84 -5.07
C THR A 103 2.83 29.41 -6.15
N ALA A 104 2.67 30.22 -7.19
CA ALA A 104 2.01 29.84 -8.44
C ALA A 104 3.02 29.74 -9.61
N ASP A 105 4.33 29.78 -9.30
CA ASP A 105 5.40 29.58 -10.27
C ASP A 105 5.73 28.08 -10.41
N PRO A 106 5.47 27.46 -11.57
CA PRO A 106 5.74 26.03 -11.79
C PRO A 106 7.21 25.65 -11.60
N ALA A 107 8.14 26.58 -11.83
CA ALA A 107 9.56 26.34 -11.65
C ALA A 107 9.94 26.04 -10.18
N ARG A 108 9.03 26.31 -9.24
CA ARG A 108 9.23 26.14 -7.80
C ARG A 108 8.46 24.97 -7.20
N HIS A 109 7.71 24.21 -8.00
CA HIS A 109 6.97 23.05 -7.49
C HIS A 109 7.90 21.99 -6.87
N ALA A 110 9.06 21.76 -7.49
CA ALA A 110 10.03 20.78 -6.99
C ALA A 110 10.58 21.12 -5.59
N ASP A 111 10.68 22.42 -5.25
CA ASP A 111 11.15 22.89 -3.93
C ASP A 111 10.26 22.36 -2.78
N LEU A 112 9.00 22.08 -3.06
CA LEU A 112 7.97 21.66 -2.10
C LEU A 112 7.52 20.21 -2.28
N GLN A 113 8.20 19.46 -3.16
CA GLN A 113 7.78 18.12 -3.60
C GLN A 113 6.38 18.12 -4.24
N LEU A 114 6.10 19.11 -5.11
CA LEU A 114 4.79 19.27 -5.78
C LEU A 114 4.87 19.14 -7.32
N ALA A 115 6.03 18.74 -7.84
CA ALA A 115 6.14 18.44 -9.26
C ALA A 115 5.25 17.22 -9.61
N SER A 116 4.85 17.12 -10.89
CA SER A 116 4.03 16.01 -11.37
C SER A 116 4.66 14.65 -11.03
N VAL A 117 3.82 13.63 -10.84
CA VAL A 117 4.30 12.29 -10.56
C VAL A 117 5.22 11.78 -11.68
N GLY A 118 6.31 11.11 -11.33
CA GLY A 118 7.35 10.67 -12.26
C GLY A 118 8.36 11.75 -12.67
N ALA A 119 8.26 12.99 -12.14
CA ALA A 119 9.31 13.97 -12.30
C ALA A 119 10.62 13.49 -11.64
N ASN A 120 11.76 13.75 -12.30
CA ASN A 120 13.08 13.32 -11.79
C ASN A 120 13.45 13.96 -10.45
N GLU A 121 12.90 15.13 -10.13
CA GLU A 121 13.18 15.87 -8.90
C GLU A 121 11.90 16.47 -8.34
N GLY A 122 11.72 16.36 -7.02
CA GLY A 122 10.62 16.99 -6.30
C GLY A 122 9.22 16.54 -6.73
N ALA A 123 9.07 15.31 -7.21
CA ALA A 123 7.76 14.71 -7.46
C ALA A 123 6.95 14.63 -6.16
N GLY A 124 5.66 14.93 -6.24
CA GLY A 124 4.70 14.70 -5.18
C GLY A 124 3.88 13.43 -5.38
N ASN A 125 3.05 13.13 -4.39
CA ASN A 125 2.16 11.98 -4.36
C ASN A 125 0.81 12.40 -4.93
N GLU A 126 0.40 11.79 -6.02
CA GLU A 126 -0.84 12.12 -6.71
C GLU A 126 -1.98 11.25 -6.19
N ILE A 127 -3.11 11.89 -5.86
CA ILE A 127 -4.28 11.27 -5.27
C ILE A 127 -5.52 11.84 -5.98
N ILE A 128 -6.35 10.96 -6.53
CA ILE A 128 -7.56 11.33 -7.27
C ILE A 128 -8.74 10.56 -6.67
N LEU A 129 -9.80 11.29 -6.30
CA LEU A 129 -11.09 10.74 -5.91
C LEU A 129 -12.07 10.96 -7.06
N LEU A 130 -12.76 9.90 -7.45
CA LEU A 130 -13.72 9.85 -8.55
C LEU A 130 -15.07 9.36 -8.05
N ASP A 131 -16.15 9.85 -8.63
CA ASP A 131 -17.50 9.33 -8.39
C ASP A 131 -17.84 8.12 -9.27
N GLY A 132 -19.06 7.61 -9.13
CA GLY A 132 -19.55 6.44 -9.87
C GLY A 132 -19.72 6.67 -11.38
N ASP A 133 -19.77 7.92 -11.83
CA ASP A 133 -19.84 8.29 -13.25
C ASP A 133 -18.42 8.50 -13.84
N GLY A 134 -17.39 8.51 -13.00
CA GLY A 134 -16.00 8.75 -13.36
C GLY A 134 -15.62 10.24 -13.35
N ASP A 135 -16.47 11.10 -12.79
CA ASP A 135 -16.17 12.51 -12.63
C ASP A 135 -15.25 12.73 -11.42
N THR A 136 -14.30 13.67 -11.57
CA THR A 136 -13.33 13.97 -10.52
C THR A 136 -13.97 14.77 -9.39
N LEU A 137 -14.01 14.18 -8.19
CA LEU A 137 -14.47 14.82 -6.95
C LEU A 137 -13.34 15.65 -6.31
N ALA A 138 -12.13 15.11 -6.32
CA ALA A 138 -10.93 15.81 -5.83
C ALA A 138 -9.67 15.26 -6.48
N HIS A 139 -8.70 16.14 -6.74
CA HIS A 139 -7.40 15.79 -7.30
C HIS A 139 -6.33 16.61 -6.61
N VAL A 140 -5.41 15.94 -5.94
CA VAL A 140 -4.32 16.57 -5.19
C VAL A 140 -2.98 15.94 -5.53
N ILE A 141 -1.96 16.77 -5.59
CA ILE A 141 -0.57 16.36 -5.47
C ILE A 141 -0.10 16.82 -4.10
N ALA A 142 0.19 15.86 -3.24
CA ALA A 142 0.66 16.06 -1.87
C ALA A 142 2.19 16.00 -1.84
N GLY A 143 2.79 17.03 -1.26
CA GLY A 143 4.23 17.17 -1.17
C GLY A 143 4.74 17.10 0.26
N GLN A 144 5.80 17.87 0.52
CA GLN A 144 6.53 17.83 1.77
C GLN A 144 5.64 18.17 2.98
N ARG A 145 5.90 17.48 4.09
CA ARG A 145 5.28 17.75 5.40
C ARG A 145 5.91 18.98 6.07
N ASP A 146 5.09 19.84 6.65
CA ASP A 146 5.51 20.97 7.48
C ASP A 146 5.09 20.73 8.93
N PHE A 147 6.05 20.27 9.74
CA PHE A 147 5.83 20.00 11.16
C PHE A 147 5.83 21.26 12.04
N THR A 148 6.13 22.43 11.47
CA THR A 148 6.13 23.70 12.22
C THR A 148 4.73 24.33 12.26
N LEU A 149 3.86 23.96 11.32
CA LEU A 149 2.46 24.32 11.38
C LEU A 149 1.78 23.54 12.52
N GLY A 150 1.27 24.26 13.51
CA GLY A 150 0.60 23.66 14.67
C GLY A 150 -0.71 22.94 14.30
N GLY A 151 -1.22 22.14 15.24
CA GLY A 151 -2.42 21.33 15.07
C GLY A 151 -2.13 19.83 15.16
N VAL A 152 -3.18 19.02 15.25
CA VAL A 152 -3.06 17.55 15.41
C VAL A 152 -2.47 16.92 14.14
N THR A 153 -2.84 17.42 12.98
CA THR A 153 -2.41 16.90 11.68
C THR A 153 -1.10 17.49 11.18
N GLY A 154 -0.57 18.55 11.81
CA GLY A 154 0.52 19.36 11.24
C GLY A 154 0.13 20.02 9.91
N GLY A 155 1.13 20.43 9.12
CA GLY A 155 0.96 20.99 7.78
C GLY A 155 1.48 20.09 6.66
N GLN A 156 0.94 20.30 5.45
CA GLN A 156 1.44 19.68 4.22
C GLN A 156 1.34 20.66 3.06
N TYR A 157 2.37 20.67 2.23
CA TYR A 157 2.31 21.38 0.96
C TYR A 157 1.48 20.57 -0.04
N VAL A 158 0.59 21.23 -0.76
CA VAL A 158 -0.30 20.60 -1.75
C VAL A 158 -0.47 21.47 -2.97
N ARG A 159 -0.83 20.82 -4.08
CA ARG A 159 -1.28 21.43 -5.33
C ARG A 159 -2.55 20.73 -5.77
N ARG A 160 -3.56 21.48 -6.23
CA ARG A 160 -4.81 20.91 -6.76
C ARG A 160 -4.57 20.53 -8.21
N GLY A 161 -4.78 19.26 -8.56
CA GLY A 161 -4.62 18.71 -9.90
C GLY A 161 -3.56 19.38 -10.78
N ASP A 162 -3.99 20.00 -11.86
CA ASP A 162 -3.15 20.70 -12.84
C ASP A 162 -2.97 22.20 -12.57
N GLU A 163 -3.45 22.71 -11.43
CA GLU A 163 -3.27 24.12 -11.07
C GLU A 163 -1.80 24.42 -10.76
N ASP A 164 -1.31 25.59 -11.15
CA ASP A 164 0.05 26.03 -10.80
C ASP A 164 0.15 26.55 -9.37
N ALA A 165 -0.98 27.01 -8.81
CA ALA A 165 -1.07 27.51 -7.45
C ALA A 165 -0.83 26.38 -6.44
N THR A 166 -0.14 26.70 -5.36
CA THR A 166 0.21 25.75 -4.29
C THR A 166 -0.22 26.31 -2.95
N TRP A 167 -0.50 25.43 -2.00
CA TRP A 167 -0.96 25.81 -0.67
C TRP A 167 -0.22 25.01 0.39
N LEU A 168 -0.07 25.61 1.56
CA LEU A 168 0.15 24.89 2.81
C LEU A 168 -1.23 24.65 3.43
N VAL A 169 -1.53 23.40 3.80
CA VAL A 169 -2.83 23.01 4.38
C VAL A 169 -2.68 22.37 5.75
N HIS A 170 -3.71 22.50 6.58
CA HIS A 170 -3.89 21.68 7.77
C HIS A 170 -4.51 20.33 7.37
N ALA A 171 -3.67 19.38 6.99
CA ALA A 171 -4.09 18.02 6.63
C ALA A 171 -2.91 17.04 6.75
N ARG A 172 -3.21 15.75 6.69
CA ARG A 172 -2.24 14.69 6.42
C ARG A 172 -2.77 13.85 5.27
N LEU A 173 -2.12 13.95 4.12
CA LEU A 173 -2.49 13.29 2.86
C LEU A 173 -1.35 12.32 2.48
N ASP A 174 -1.07 11.39 3.39
CA ASP A 174 0.01 10.41 3.26
C ASP A 174 -0.63 9.00 3.19
N PRO A 175 -1.10 8.55 2.02
CA PRO A 175 -1.61 7.19 1.86
C PRO A 175 -0.51 6.14 2.07
N PRO A 176 -0.86 4.86 2.30
CA PRO A 176 0.10 3.76 2.20
C PRO A 176 0.80 3.73 0.85
N SER A 177 2.14 3.66 0.89
CA SER A 177 3.02 3.66 -0.29
C SER A 177 3.38 2.25 -0.79
N SER A 178 2.72 1.23 -0.25
CA SER A 178 2.88 -0.17 -0.66
C SER A 178 1.52 -0.82 -0.80
N ARG A 179 1.44 -1.86 -1.64
CA ARG A 179 0.20 -2.64 -1.83
C ARG A 179 -0.29 -3.26 -0.52
N ALA A 180 0.60 -3.85 0.28
CA ALA A 180 0.26 -4.47 1.56
C ALA A 180 -0.48 -3.53 2.52
N GLY A 181 -0.15 -2.22 2.53
CA GLY A 181 -0.81 -1.26 3.42
C GLY A 181 -2.25 -0.93 3.05
N TRP A 182 -2.77 -1.46 1.94
CA TRP A 182 -4.17 -1.32 1.50
C TRP A 182 -5.03 -2.53 1.83
N PHE A 183 -4.45 -3.62 2.33
CA PHE A 183 -5.18 -4.85 2.58
C PHE A 183 -5.14 -5.19 4.06
N ASP A 184 -6.18 -5.89 4.53
CA ASP A 184 -6.05 -6.68 5.74
C ASP A 184 -5.22 -7.91 5.37
N THR A 185 -3.91 -7.84 5.61
CA THR A 185 -2.96 -8.86 5.16
C THR A 185 -3.07 -10.17 5.94
N ARG A 186 -3.82 -10.18 7.04
CA ARG A 186 -3.98 -11.36 7.88
C ARG A 186 -5.17 -12.18 7.43
N LEU A 187 -4.91 -13.36 6.89
CA LEU A 187 -5.95 -14.27 6.43
C LEU A 187 -6.50 -15.16 7.55
N MET A 188 -5.67 -15.46 8.55
CA MET A 188 -6.03 -16.34 9.65
C MET A 188 -5.11 -16.11 10.85
N GLU A 189 -5.67 -16.28 12.05
CA GLU A 189 -4.93 -16.37 13.30
C GLU A 189 -5.50 -17.49 14.18
N VAL A 190 -4.66 -18.42 14.62
CA VAL A 190 -5.01 -19.54 15.51
C VAL A 190 -3.91 -19.75 16.54
N ASP A 191 -4.25 -20.34 17.69
CA ASP A 191 -3.23 -20.71 18.68
C ASP A 191 -2.34 -21.83 18.12
N ALA A 192 -1.02 -21.76 18.34
CA ALA A 192 -0.08 -22.78 17.89
C ALA A 192 -0.43 -24.20 18.37
N VAL A 193 -1.10 -24.33 19.53
CA VAL A 193 -1.53 -25.62 20.09
C VAL A 193 -2.62 -26.30 19.25
N GLU A 194 -3.36 -25.56 18.43
CA GLU A 194 -4.37 -26.10 17.53
C GLU A 194 -3.73 -26.88 16.36
N LEU A 195 -2.42 -26.70 16.11
CA LEU A 195 -1.74 -27.39 15.02
C LEU A 195 -1.46 -28.87 15.38
N SER A 196 -2.24 -29.77 14.80
CA SER A 196 -2.12 -31.22 15.00
C SER A 196 -1.07 -31.89 14.09
N GLY A 197 -0.65 -31.21 13.02
CA GLY A 197 0.39 -31.72 12.13
C GLY A 197 0.61 -30.84 10.90
N ALA A 198 1.69 -31.14 10.19
CA ALA A 198 2.01 -30.51 8.92
C ALA A 198 2.64 -31.52 7.96
N THR A 199 2.49 -31.28 6.66
CA THR A 199 3.10 -32.10 5.61
C THR A 199 3.72 -31.18 4.56
N LEU A 200 5.04 -31.30 4.38
CA LEU A 200 5.78 -30.62 3.32
C LEU A 200 5.96 -31.59 2.15
N THR A 201 5.46 -31.22 0.98
CA THR A 201 5.79 -31.86 -0.30
C THR A 201 6.80 -30.99 -1.03
N THR A 202 8.02 -31.50 -1.18
CA THR A 202 9.14 -30.79 -1.78
C THR A 202 9.04 -30.77 -3.31
N GLU A 203 9.89 -29.98 -3.96
CA GLU A 203 9.94 -29.86 -5.42
C GLU A 203 10.25 -31.20 -6.13
N ASP A 204 11.04 -32.07 -5.49
CA ASP A 204 11.35 -33.41 -6.02
C ASP A 204 10.25 -34.46 -5.74
N GLY A 205 9.14 -34.04 -5.09
CA GLY A 205 8.01 -34.88 -4.73
C GLY A 205 8.22 -35.70 -3.45
N SER A 206 9.30 -35.49 -2.71
CA SER A 206 9.46 -36.08 -1.37
C SER A 206 8.41 -35.53 -0.41
N VAL A 207 7.90 -36.40 0.45
CA VAL A 207 6.88 -36.04 1.45
C VAL A 207 7.48 -36.14 2.84
N ILE A 208 7.45 -35.04 3.58
CA ILE A 208 7.95 -34.93 4.95
C ILE A 208 6.75 -34.66 5.84
N ALA A 209 6.31 -35.70 6.55
CA ALA A 209 5.23 -35.61 7.51
C ALA A 209 5.76 -35.19 8.88
N MET A 210 5.05 -34.26 9.52
CA MET A 210 5.32 -33.72 10.84
C MET A 210 4.09 -33.90 11.72
N SER A 211 4.30 -34.39 12.95
CA SER A 211 3.27 -34.50 13.97
C SER A 211 3.29 -33.28 14.87
N GLY A 212 2.12 -32.72 15.17
CA GLY A 212 1.95 -31.62 16.10
C GLY A 212 1.57 -32.09 17.51
N GLU A 213 2.21 -31.54 18.53
CA GLU A 213 1.86 -31.73 19.95
C GLU A 213 2.30 -30.50 20.76
N ASP A 214 1.41 -29.98 21.61
CA ASP A 214 1.67 -28.85 22.53
C ASP A 214 2.31 -27.61 21.84
N GLY A 215 1.87 -27.29 20.61
CA GLY A 215 2.39 -26.14 19.84
C GLY A 215 3.78 -26.36 19.23
N THR A 216 4.23 -27.60 19.14
CA THR A 216 5.50 -27.98 18.51
C THR A 216 5.28 -28.98 17.39
N LEU A 217 6.15 -28.97 16.39
CA LEU A 217 6.19 -29.99 15.35
C LEU A 217 7.39 -30.90 15.57
N THR A 218 7.21 -32.18 15.26
CA THR A 218 8.27 -33.19 15.25
C THR A 218 8.19 -34.07 14.00
N ILE A 219 9.32 -34.62 13.57
CA ILE A 219 9.40 -35.54 12.44
C ILE A 219 9.61 -36.96 12.97
N ASP A 220 9.05 -37.97 12.30
CA ASP A 220 9.25 -39.37 12.67
C ASP A 220 10.76 -39.71 12.69
N PRO A 221 11.32 -40.22 13.82
CA PRO A 221 12.70 -40.65 13.92
C PRO A 221 13.15 -41.65 12.84
N LEU A 222 12.23 -42.43 12.27
CA LEU A 222 12.51 -43.35 11.17
C LEU A 222 12.92 -42.63 9.87
N LEU A 223 12.49 -41.38 9.69
CA LEU A 223 12.87 -40.53 8.56
C LEU A 223 14.23 -39.85 8.81
N MET A 224 14.61 -39.61 10.06
CA MET A 224 15.77 -38.79 10.43
C MET A 224 17.02 -39.60 10.79
N THR A 225 17.36 -40.65 10.05
CA THR A 225 18.44 -41.60 10.45
C THR A 225 19.75 -40.87 10.82
N GLY A 226 20.10 -40.84 12.12
CA GLY A 226 21.33 -40.21 12.65
C GLY A 226 21.26 -38.69 12.86
N ARG A 227 20.10 -38.08 12.62
CA ARG A 227 19.82 -36.65 12.78
C ARG A 227 18.73 -36.44 13.83
N VAL A 228 18.60 -35.21 14.30
CA VAL A 228 17.53 -34.77 15.22
C VAL A 228 16.70 -33.67 14.57
N PRO A 229 15.46 -33.42 15.02
CA PRO A 229 14.65 -32.31 14.52
C PRO A 229 15.37 -30.97 14.66
N ALA A 230 15.36 -30.14 13.61
CA ALA A 230 15.84 -28.77 13.69
C ALA A 230 14.72 -27.87 14.25
N GLU A 231 14.69 -27.71 15.57
CA GLU A 231 13.58 -27.06 16.29
C GLU A 231 13.27 -25.65 15.78
N ASN A 232 14.28 -24.86 15.39
CA ASN A 232 14.08 -23.51 14.88
C ASN A 232 13.30 -23.47 13.55
N GLN A 233 13.59 -24.40 12.65
CA GLN A 233 12.92 -24.53 11.35
C GLN A 233 11.49 -25.04 11.55
N LEU A 234 11.29 -26.03 12.41
CA LEU A 234 9.96 -26.54 12.74
C LEU A 234 9.09 -25.46 13.40
N ASN A 235 9.66 -24.66 14.31
CA ASN A 235 8.96 -23.52 14.90
C ASN A 235 8.67 -22.38 13.91
N ARG A 236 9.37 -22.29 12.78
CA ARG A 236 9.00 -21.37 11.68
C ARG A 236 7.74 -21.86 10.96
N ILE A 237 7.61 -23.17 10.73
CA ILE A 237 6.39 -23.76 10.16
C ILE A 237 5.19 -23.52 11.08
N VAL A 238 5.36 -23.74 12.39
CA VAL A 238 4.29 -23.46 13.38
C VAL A 238 3.83 -22.00 13.27
N ARG A 239 4.76 -21.04 13.32
CA ARG A 239 4.44 -19.61 13.26
C ARG A 239 3.75 -19.18 11.96
N LEU A 240 4.11 -19.78 10.83
CA LEU A 240 3.46 -19.52 9.54
C LEU A 240 1.96 -19.85 9.56
N PHE A 241 1.56 -20.91 10.28
CA PHE A 241 0.15 -21.29 10.42
C PHE A 241 -0.52 -20.73 11.67
N GLU A 242 0.24 -20.24 12.65
CA GLU A 242 -0.29 -19.45 13.77
C GLU A 242 -0.85 -18.12 13.27
N THR A 243 -0.12 -17.41 12.42
CA THR A 243 -0.57 -16.18 11.75
C THR A 243 -0.27 -16.27 10.26
N LEU A 244 -1.29 -16.60 9.46
CA LEU A 244 -1.14 -16.69 8.02
C LEU A 244 -1.35 -15.31 7.39
N ASP A 245 -0.24 -14.63 7.11
CA ASP A 245 -0.22 -13.31 6.48
C ASP A 245 0.24 -13.39 5.01
N PHE A 246 -0.22 -12.46 4.17
CA PHE A 246 0.27 -12.29 2.80
C PHE A 246 0.95 -10.92 2.58
N ALA A 247 1.81 -10.83 1.57
CA ALA A 247 2.52 -9.61 1.20
C ALA A 247 1.91 -8.91 -0.04
N ASP A 248 1.35 -9.68 -0.97
CA ASP A 248 0.65 -9.17 -2.15
C ASP A 248 -0.37 -10.19 -2.64
N VAL A 249 -1.35 -9.73 -3.44
CA VAL A 249 -2.43 -10.53 -3.98
C VAL A 249 -2.68 -10.21 -5.45
N ARG A 250 -2.95 -11.24 -6.24
CA ARG A 250 -3.34 -11.14 -7.66
C ARG A 250 -4.47 -12.10 -7.98
N THR A 251 -5.19 -11.83 -9.06
CA THR A 251 -6.13 -12.81 -9.62
C THR A 251 -5.37 -14.06 -10.04
N GLY A 252 -5.80 -15.23 -9.57
CA GLY A 252 -5.25 -16.50 -9.99
C GLY A 252 -5.71 -16.89 -11.39
N MET A 253 -4.93 -17.72 -12.09
CA MET A 253 -5.42 -18.36 -13.30
C MET A 253 -6.51 -19.37 -12.94
N ALA A 254 -7.48 -19.58 -13.85
CA ALA A 254 -8.59 -20.51 -13.65
C ALA A 254 -8.08 -21.86 -13.11
N SER A 255 -8.84 -22.44 -12.18
CA SER A 255 -8.53 -23.60 -11.33
C SER A 255 -7.97 -24.86 -12.02
N ASP A 256 -7.87 -24.86 -13.35
CA ASP A 256 -7.32 -25.92 -14.19
C ASP A 256 -5.79 -25.84 -14.39
N SER A 257 -5.12 -24.74 -13.97
CA SER A 257 -3.66 -24.73 -13.87
C SER A 257 -3.23 -25.43 -12.58
N GLU A 258 -2.83 -26.69 -12.71
CA GLU A 258 -2.25 -27.49 -11.62
C GLU A 258 -1.08 -26.71 -10.99
N ALA A 259 -1.09 -26.60 -9.65
CA ALA A 259 0.06 -26.08 -8.92
C ALA A 259 1.26 -26.98 -9.23
N ALA A 260 2.35 -26.37 -9.72
CA ALA A 260 3.50 -27.10 -10.27
C ALA A 260 4.73 -27.09 -9.34
N GLY A 261 4.62 -26.48 -8.15
CA GLY A 261 5.71 -26.36 -7.19
C GLY A 261 5.50 -27.14 -5.89
N PRO A 262 6.39 -26.96 -4.90
CA PRO A 262 6.23 -27.53 -3.57
C PRO A 262 4.93 -27.05 -2.90
N SER A 263 4.47 -27.83 -1.93
CA SER A 263 3.30 -27.49 -1.12
C SER A 263 3.52 -27.78 0.35
N LEU A 264 2.91 -26.96 1.20
CA LEU A 264 2.92 -27.12 2.64
C LEU A 264 1.48 -27.17 3.14
N GLN A 265 1.12 -28.28 3.76
CA GLN A 265 -0.19 -28.50 4.34
C GLN A 265 -0.10 -28.49 5.87
N ALA A 266 -1.03 -27.81 6.53
CA ALA A 266 -1.25 -27.88 7.97
C ALA A 266 -2.61 -28.50 8.28
N SER A 267 -2.69 -29.22 9.39
CA SER A 267 -3.93 -29.78 9.93
C SER A 267 -4.15 -29.28 11.34
N LEU A 268 -5.34 -28.73 11.62
CA LEU A 268 -5.74 -28.29 12.94
C LEU A 268 -6.53 -29.38 13.70
N GLU A 269 -6.59 -29.29 15.02
CA GLU A 269 -7.30 -30.26 15.89
C GLU A 269 -8.81 -30.36 15.59
N ASP A 270 -9.41 -29.27 15.11
CA ASP A 270 -10.83 -29.19 14.73
C ASP A 270 -11.16 -29.88 13.39
N GLY A 271 -10.14 -30.39 12.68
CA GLY A 271 -10.26 -31.02 11.38
C GLY A 271 -10.04 -30.08 10.19
N THR A 272 -9.76 -28.80 10.44
CA THR A 272 -9.37 -27.84 9.39
C THR A 272 -8.05 -28.25 8.76
N THR A 273 -7.97 -28.21 7.43
CA THR A 273 -6.77 -28.45 6.65
C THR A 273 -6.51 -27.25 5.75
N ILE A 274 -5.32 -26.69 5.83
CA ILE A 274 -4.88 -25.52 5.07
C ILE A 274 -3.71 -25.95 4.20
N THR A 275 -3.77 -25.68 2.91
CA THR A 275 -2.73 -26.06 1.95
C THR A 275 -2.21 -24.82 1.22
N LEU A 276 -0.91 -24.57 1.35
CA LEU A 276 -0.17 -23.57 0.60
C LEU A 276 0.48 -24.28 -0.59
N SER A 277 0.03 -24.01 -1.81
CA SER A 277 0.56 -24.64 -3.03
C SER A 277 1.24 -23.62 -3.92
N GLN A 278 2.52 -23.80 -4.22
CA GLN A 278 3.24 -22.88 -5.11
C GLN A 278 2.79 -23.09 -6.57
N VAL A 279 2.37 -22.01 -7.26
CA VAL A 279 1.64 -22.14 -8.54
C VAL A 279 2.55 -22.25 -9.77
N SER A 280 3.79 -21.75 -9.73
CA SER A 280 4.93 -22.12 -10.61
C SER A 280 6.16 -21.32 -10.19
N GLY A 281 7.36 -21.83 -10.49
CA GLY A 281 8.64 -21.24 -10.10
C GLY A 281 8.92 -19.92 -10.79
N SER A 282 9.24 -18.91 -9.99
CA SER A 282 10.07 -17.78 -10.42
C SER A 282 11.33 -18.31 -11.10
N GLU A 283 11.55 -17.99 -12.38
CA GLU A 283 12.84 -18.22 -13.04
C GLU A 283 13.77 -17.05 -12.66
N GLY A 284 14.31 -17.08 -11.43
CA GLY A 284 15.25 -16.08 -10.94
C GLY A 284 15.34 -16.03 -9.42
N GLU A 285 16.50 -15.63 -8.89
CA GLU A 285 16.77 -15.51 -7.44
C GLU A 285 15.99 -14.36 -6.77
N ASP A 286 15.48 -13.39 -7.54
CA ASP A 286 14.85 -12.14 -7.07
C ASP A 286 13.34 -12.05 -7.35
N GLU A 287 12.71 -13.12 -7.81
CA GLU A 287 11.34 -13.05 -8.33
C GLU A 287 10.31 -13.60 -7.31
N THR A 288 9.22 -12.85 -7.12
CA THR A 288 8.20 -13.07 -6.09
C THR A 288 7.55 -14.45 -6.24
N ARG A 289 7.52 -15.23 -5.15
CA ARG A 289 6.82 -16.52 -5.13
C ARG A 289 5.33 -16.33 -4.87
N TRP A 290 4.52 -17.02 -5.66
CA TRP A 290 3.07 -16.98 -5.59
C TRP A 290 2.50 -18.34 -5.19
N PHE A 291 1.53 -18.29 -4.29
CA PHE A 291 0.92 -19.43 -3.63
C PHE A 291 -0.59 -19.37 -3.78
N ARG A 292 -1.20 -20.53 -4.03
CA ARG A 292 -2.62 -20.76 -3.83
C ARG A 292 -2.83 -21.24 -2.41
N ILE A 293 -3.84 -20.70 -1.75
CA ILE A 293 -4.20 -21.04 -0.37
C ILE A 293 -5.56 -21.71 -0.42
N ASP A 294 -5.60 -23.00 -0.09
CA ASP A 294 -6.82 -23.80 -0.06
C ASP A 294 -7.13 -24.22 1.37
N ALA A 295 -8.38 -24.07 1.80
CA ALA A 295 -8.84 -24.47 3.13
C ALA A 295 -10.04 -25.43 3.04
N SER A 296 -10.08 -26.42 3.92
CA SER A 296 -11.17 -27.39 4.02
C SER A 296 -11.33 -27.88 5.45
N GLY A 297 -12.50 -28.41 5.82
CA GLY A 297 -12.75 -28.91 7.19
C GLY A 297 -14.19 -28.73 7.67
N GLY A 298 -14.93 -27.77 7.09
CA GLY A 298 -16.32 -27.47 7.48
C GLY A 298 -16.42 -26.71 8.80
N THR A 299 -15.35 -26.01 9.17
CA THR A 299 -15.26 -25.07 10.30
C THR A 299 -15.40 -23.64 9.78
N GLU A 300 -15.75 -22.70 10.68
CA GLU A 300 -15.86 -21.28 10.34
C GLU A 300 -14.58 -20.74 9.70
N ILE A 301 -13.41 -21.07 10.29
CA ILE A 301 -12.09 -20.70 9.78
C ILE A 301 -11.88 -21.25 8.36
N SER A 302 -12.18 -22.54 8.15
CA SER A 302 -11.99 -23.16 6.83
C SER A 302 -12.90 -22.57 5.75
N GLU A 303 -14.14 -22.22 6.11
CA GLU A 303 -15.13 -21.64 5.19
C GLU A 303 -14.79 -20.19 4.84
N GLU A 304 -14.42 -19.39 5.84
CA GLU A 304 -14.00 -17.99 5.66
C GLU A 304 -12.71 -17.90 4.84
N LEU A 305 -11.70 -18.69 5.19
CA LEU A 305 -10.43 -18.71 4.47
C LEU A 305 -10.64 -19.15 3.02
N ALA A 306 -11.40 -20.22 2.79
CA ALA A 306 -11.70 -20.68 1.43
C ALA A 306 -12.51 -19.66 0.61
N ALA A 307 -13.44 -18.94 1.23
CA ALA A 307 -14.20 -17.89 0.55
C ALA A 307 -13.31 -16.69 0.18
N THR A 308 -12.40 -16.30 1.07
CA THR A 308 -11.50 -15.16 0.89
C THR A 308 -10.41 -15.46 -0.15
N THR A 309 -9.84 -16.67 -0.15
CA THR A 309 -8.71 -17.02 -1.02
C THR A 309 -9.13 -17.57 -2.39
N ALA A 310 -10.42 -17.88 -2.58
CA ALA A 310 -10.93 -18.44 -3.81
C ALA A 310 -10.63 -17.56 -5.04
N GLY A 311 -9.92 -18.13 -6.01
CA GLY A 311 -9.60 -17.44 -7.27
C GLY A 311 -8.46 -16.44 -7.18
N PHE A 312 -7.74 -16.38 -6.05
CA PHE A 312 -6.60 -15.52 -5.84
C PHE A 312 -5.29 -16.31 -5.67
N GLU A 313 -4.20 -15.65 -5.98
CA GLU A 313 -2.85 -16.08 -5.65
C GLU A 313 -2.20 -15.03 -4.77
N PHE A 314 -1.47 -15.49 -3.76
CA PHE A 314 -0.88 -14.65 -2.73
C PHE A 314 0.64 -14.80 -2.77
N SER A 315 1.35 -13.70 -2.55
CA SER A 315 2.75 -13.76 -2.15
C SER A 315 2.86 -13.63 -0.64
N MET A 316 3.98 -14.04 -0.07
CA MET A 316 4.28 -13.93 1.35
C MET A 316 5.68 -13.34 1.53
N SER A 317 6.09 -13.10 2.77
CA SER A 317 7.45 -12.63 3.03
C SER A 317 8.48 -13.63 2.46
N SER A 318 9.66 -13.13 2.07
CA SER A 318 10.72 -14.02 1.57
C SER A 318 11.11 -15.11 2.59
N SER A 319 10.96 -14.82 3.88
CA SER A 319 11.23 -15.78 4.96
C SER A 319 10.16 -16.87 5.03
N ASP A 320 8.89 -16.55 4.83
CA ASP A 320 7.82 -17.55 4.84
C ASP A 320 7.84 -18.38 3.57
N ALA A 321 8.09 -17.73 2.43
CA ALA A 321 8.19 -18.38 1.13
C ALA A 321 9.38 -19.35 1.03
N GLU A 322 10.42 -19.17 1.85
CA GLU A 322 11.58 -20.06 1.95
C GLU A 322 11.21 -21.43 2.54
N VAL A 323 10.21 -21.49 3.42
CA VAL A 323 9.82 -22.72 4.12
C VAL A 323 9.46 -23.84 3.14
N LEU A 324 8.82 -23.50 2.01
CA LEU A 324 8.42 -24.48 1.00
C LEU A 324 9.61 -25.01 0.16
N SER A 325 10.78 -24.37 0.23
CA SER A 325 12.00 -24.83 -0.46
C SER A 325 12.86 -25.77 0.39
N TRP A 326 12.49 -25.99 1.65
CA TRP A 326 13.25 -26.84 2.55
C TRP A 326 13.15 -28.32 2.22
N THR A 327 14.21 -29.03 2.55
CA THR A 327 14.31 -30.47 2.44
C THR A 327 14.32 -31.10 3.84
N LEU A 328 14.32 -32.44 3.89
CA LEU A 328 14.49 -33.16 5.14
C LEU A 328 15.81 -32.81 5.83
N GLU A 329 16.85 -32.49 5.06
CA GLU A 329 18.13 -32.04 5.59
C GLU A 329 18.04 -30.66 6.24
N ASP A 330 17.22 -29.74 5.72
CA ASP A 330 17.04 -28.42 6.34
C ASP A 330 16.19 -28.49 7.62
N LEU A 331 15.27 -29.44 7.68
CA LEU A 331 14.38 -29.68 8.83
C LEU A 331 14.99 -30.54 9.93
N THR A 332 16.23 -30.99 9.76
CA THR A 332 16.94 -31.83 10.72
C THR A 332 18.38 -31.36 10.90
N GLU A 333 19.00 -31.63 12.04
CA GLU A 333 20.39 -31.28 12.30
C GLU A 333 21.21 -32.48 12.79
N GLU A 334 22.52 -32.43 12.63
CA GLU A 334 23.40 -33.49 13.12
C GLU A 334 23.35 -33.55 14.64
N THR A 335 23.34 -34.77 15.19
CA THR A 335 23.39 -34.96 16.64
C THR A 335 24.73 -34.40 17.15
N ALA A 336 24.69 -33.39 18.01
CA ALA A 336 25.90 -32.85 18.62
C ALA A 336 26.69 -33.99 19.30
N SER A 337 27.93 -34.20 18.85
CA SER A 337 28.83 -35.26 19.34
C SER A 337 29.30 -35.04 20.77
#